data_AF-A0A7M3MC97-F1
#
_entry.id   AF-A0A7M3MC97-F1
#
_cell.length_a   1.000
_cell.length_b   1.000
_cell.length_c   1.000
_cell.angle_alpha   90.00
_cell.angle_beta   90.00
_cell.angle_gamma   90.00
#
_symmetry.space_group_name_H-M   'P 1'
#
loop_
_entity.id
_entity.type
_entity.pdbx_description
1 polymer ?
#
loop_
_entity_poly.entity_id
_entity_poly.type
_entity_poly.pdbx_seq_one_letter_code
_entity_poly.pdbx_strand_id
1 'polypeptide(L)'
;MDIRRVARILVVGRRRFDPELLYVECLQCGRPVLWRPTRTRSLIEASGLLPEELDHSCLIGTDGCPVCSPELGSFKTILVRVESYADSEGPAAGTA
;
A
#
# COMPACT_ATOMS: atom_id res chain seq x y z
N MET A 1 30.33 -20.82 3.31
CA MET A 1 29.21 -20.12 3.98
C MET A 1 29.51 -18.63 3.92
N ASP A 2 28.62 -17.84 3.29
CA ASP A 2 28.79 -16.39 3.15
C ASP A 2 28.24 -15.68 4.40
N ILE A 3 29.14 -15.02 5.14
CA ILE A 3 28.82 -14.33 6.40
C ILE A 3 27.85 -13.16 6.18
N ARG A 4 27.81 -12.57 4.97
CA ARG A 4 26.85 -11.52 4.60
C ARG A 4 25.41 -12.08 4.50
N ARG A 5 25.27 -13.34 4.07
CA ARG A 5 23.97 -14.04 4.00
C ARG A 5 23.42 -14.34 5.40
N VAL A 6 24.29 -14.73 6.33
CA VAL A 6 23.93 -15.01 7.73
C VAL A 6 23.55 -13.72 8.47
N ALA A 7 24.28 -12.62 8.26
CA ALA A 7 23.93 -11.31 8.82
C ALA A 7 22.56 -10.81 8.33
N ARG A 8 22.22 -11.04 7.05
CA ARG A 8 20.90 -10.70 6.51
C ARG A 8 19.77 -11.52 7.13
N ILE A 9 20.03 -12.74 7.60
CA ILE A 9 19.04 -13.59 8.25
C ILE A 9 18.89 -13.21 9.73
N LEU A 10 20.00 -12.93 10.43
CA LEU A 10 20.00 -12.63 11.87
C LEU A 10 19.58 -11.19 12.20
N VAL A 11 19.75 -10.22 11.28
CA VAL A 11 19.25 -8.84 11.44
C VAL A 11 17.76 -8.72 11.05
N VAL A 12 17.23 -9.68 10.30
CA VAL A 12 15.80 -9.75 9.87
C VAL A 12 14.94 -10.41 10.98
N GLY A 13 15.22 -10.05 12.22
CA GLY A 13 14.41 -10.39 13.39
C GLY A 13 13.18 -9.51 13.57
N ARG A 14 12.81 -8.69 12.58
CA ARG A 14 11.51 -8.03 12.50
C ARG A 14 10.80 -8.62 11.28
N ARG A 15 9.61 -9.21 11.48
CA ARG A 15 8.75 -9.69 10.38
C ARG A 15 8.63 -8.55 9.36
N ARG A 16 9.31 -8.68 8.22
CA ARG A 16 9.19 -7.71 7.12
C ARG A 16 7.72 -7.71 6.70
N PHE A 17 7.16 -6.53 6.49
CA PHE A 17 5.79 -6.40 6.00
C PHE A 17 5.67 -7.14 4.66
N ASP A 18 4.62 -7.94 4.50
CA ASP A 18 4.35 -8.63 3.24
C ASP A 18 3.58 -7.67 2.32
N PRO A 19 4.16 -7.19 1.19
CA PRO A 19 3.51 -6.24 0.31
C PRO A 19 2.17 -6.75 -0.24
N GLU A 20 1.98 -8.06 -0.34
CA GLU A 20 0.71 -8.65 -0.79
C GLU A 20 -0.45 -8.40 0.18
N LEU A 21 -0.17 -7.91 1.40
CA LEU A 21 -1.17 -7.50 2.37
C LEU A 21 -1.62 -6.04 2.21
N LEU A 22 -1.07 -5.27 1.26
CA LEU A 22 -1.53 -3.91 0.99
C LEU A 22 -2.97 -3.92 0.48
N TYR A 23 -3.80 -3.06 1.07
CA TYR A 23 -5.13 -2.80 0.56
C TYR A 23 -5.06 -2.01 -0.75
N VAL A 24 -5.92 -2.38 -1.69
CA VAL A 24 -6.00 -1.77 -3.02
C VAL A 24 -7.40 -1.19 -3.22
N GLU A 25 -7.49 0.10 -3.53
CA GLU A 25 -8.76 0.83 -3.61
C GLU A 25 -8.89 1.60 -4.92
N CYS A 26 -10.11 1.63 -5.49
CA CYS A 26 -10.44 2.52 -6.57
C CYS A 26 -10.67 3.94 -6.08
N LEU A 27 -9.82 4.88 -6.51
CA LEU A 27 -9.88 6.28 -6.11
C LEU A 27 -11.10 7.05 -6.66
N GLN A 28 -11.89 6.42 -7.53
CA GLN A 28 -13.13 7.01 -8.07
C GLN A 28 -14.38 6.65 -7.25
N CYS A 29 -14.45 5.42 -6.72
CA CYS A 29 -15.66 4.91 -6.06
C CYS A 29 -15.43 4.27 -4.69
N GLY A 30 -14.18 4.20 -4.21
CA GLY A 30 -13.80 3.61 -2.93
C GLY A 30 -13.89 2.09 -2.87
N ARG A 31 -14.23 1.41 -3.97
CA ARG A 31 -14.36 -0.05 -3.98
C ARG A 31 -12.98 -0.74 -3.91
N PRO A 32 -12.87 -1.85 -3.17
CA PRO A 32 -11.66 -2.67 -3.21
C PRO A 32 -11.42 -3.20 -4.64
N VAL A 33 -10.17 -3.16 -5.08
CA VAL A 33 -9.75 -3.75 -6.35
C VAL A 33 -9.04 -5.07 -6.09
N LEU A 34 -9.62 -6.16 -6.60
CA LEU A 34 -9.01 -7.47 -6.54
C LEU A 34 -8.09 -7.67 -7.73
N TRP A 35 -6.87 -8.15 -7.48
CA TRP A 35 -5.95 -8.56 -8.53
C TRP A 35 -5.25 -9.87 -8.19
N ARG A 36 -4.53 -10.43 -9.17
CA ARG A 36 -3.87 -11.73 -9.04
C ARG A 36 -2.80 -11.70 -7.93
N PRO A 37 -2.55 -12.83 -7.26
CA PRO A 37 -1.42 -12.95 -6.33
C PRO A 37 -0.10 -12.50 -6.98
N THR A 38 0.84 -12.00 -6.19
CA THR A 38 2.16 -11.49 -6.59
C THR A 38 2.15 -10.18 -7.38
N ARG A 39 0.97 -9.66 -7.72
CA ARG A 39 0.84 -8.41 -8.49
C ARG A 39 1.38 -7.22 -7.71
N THR A 40 1.17 -7.18 -6.40
CA THR A 40 1.68 -6.09 -5.56
C THR A 40 3.20 -6.09 -5.57
N ARG A 41 3.84 -7.23 -5.30
CA ARG A 41 5.30 -7.37 -5.34
C ARG A 41 5.87 -6.92 -6.69
N SER A 42 5.29 -7.39 -7.80
CA SER A 42 5.75 -6.98 -9.13
C SER A 42 5.63 -5.47 -9.38
N LEU A 43 4.56 -4.84 -8.88
CA LEU A 43 4.37 -3.40 -9.00
C LEU A 43 5.44 -2.62 -8.22
N ILE A 44 5.71 -3.03 -6.98
CA ILE A 44 6.70 -2.39 -6.09
C ILE A 44 8.12 -2.53 -6.66
N GLU A 45 8.47 -3.72 -7.14
CA GLU A 45 9.77 -3.96 -7.80
C GLU A 45 9.91 -3.09 -9.06
N ALA A 46 8.84 -2.97 -9.87
CA ALA A 46 8.85 -2.14 -11.07
C ALA A 46 8.92 -0.64 -10.77
N SER A 47 8.43 -0.18 -9.62
CA SER A 47 8.54 1.22 -9.19
C SER A 47 9.90 1.58 -8.59
N GLY A 48 10.81 0.61 -8.43
CA GLY A 48 12.11 0.82 -7.80
C GLY A 48 12.04 1.02 -6.28
N LEU A 49 10.90 0.68 -5.66
CA LEU A 49 10.72 0.73 -4.22
C LEU A 49 11.24 -0.56 -3.59
N LEU A 50 11.87 -0.45 -2.44
CA LEU A 50 12.28 -1.59 -1.64
C LEU A 50 11.08 -2.05 -0.78
N PRO A 51 10.82 -3.36 -0.65
CA PRO A 51 9.73 -3.86 0.20
C PRO A 51 9.82 -3.40 1.66
N GLU A 52 11.02 -3.14 2.18
CA GLU A 52 11.24 -2.57 3.52
C GLU A 52 10.75 -1.12 3.69
N GLU A 53 10.47 -0.39 2.61
CA GLU A 53 9.87 0.95 2.66
C GLU A 53 8.36 0.91 2.87
N LEU A 54 7.76 -0.29 2.86
CA LEU A 54 6.33 -0.51 2.98
C LEU A 54 5.96 -1.00 4.38
N ASP A 55 4.83 -0.54 4.86
CA ASP A 55 4.19 -1.01 6.07
C ASP A 55 2.66 -0.91 5.96
N HIS A 56 1.97 -1.17 7.07
CA HIS A 56 0.52 -1.17 7.16
C HIS A 56 -0.14 0.21 6.95
N SER A 57 0.63 1.30 6.94
CA SER A 57 0.14 2.65 6.62
C SER A 57 0.13 2.92 5.11
N CYS A 58 0.62 2.01 4.29
CA CYS A 58 0.58 2.17 2.83
C CYS A 58 -0.71 1.62 2.21
N LEU A 59 -1.14 2.24 1.12
CA LEU A 59 -2.30 1.86 0.30
C LEU A 59 -1.94 1.96 -1.18
N ILE A 60 -2.49 1.08 -2.00
CA ILE A 60 -2.44 1.21 -3.46
C ILE A 60 -3.78 1.78 -3.95
N GLY A 61 -3.73 2.94 -4.58
CA GLY A 61 -4.87 3.54 -5.25
C GLY A 61 -4.87 3.23 -6.74
N THR A 62 -6.02 2.89 -7.31
CA THR A 62 -6.22 2.79 -8.77
C THR A 62 -7.07 3.95 -9.28
N ASP A 63 -6.75 4.50 -10.45
CA ASP A 63 -7.52 5.61 -11.07
C ASP A 63 -8.87 5.16 -11.68
N GLY A 64 -9.18 3.87 -11.60
CA GLY A 64 -10.45 3.28 -12.00
C GLY A 64 -10.58 1.82 -11.57
N CYS A 65 -11.73 1.22 -11.85
CA CYS A 65 -11.96 -0.21 -11.64
C CYS A 65 -12.96 -0.74 -12.67
N PRO A 66 -13.12 -2.07 -12.81
CA PRO A 66 -14.06 -2.67 -13.76
C PRO A 66 -15.54 -2.25 -13.56
N VAL A 67 -15.87 -1.67 -12.41
CA VAL A 67 -17.22 -1.14 -12.14
C VAL A 67 -17.36 0.31 -12.63
N CYS A 68 -16.34 1.16 -12.44
CA CYS A 68 -16.38 2.56 -12.88
C CYS A 68 -16.21 2.71 -14.39
N SER A 69 -15.37 1.86 -14.99
CA SER A 69 -14.97 1.95 -16.40
C SER A 69 -14.84 0.53 -16.97
N PRO A 70 -15.97 -0.17 -17.19
CA PRO A 70 -15.98 -1.56 -17.67
C PRO A 70 -15.30 -1.76 -19.04
N GLU A 71 -15.20 -0.71 -19.83
CA GLU A 71 -14.52 -0.69 -21.13
C GLU A 71 -12.98 -0.66 -21.04
N LEU A 72 -12.42 -0.31 -19.88
CA LEU A 72 -10.98 -0.22 -19.68
C LEU A 72 -10.40 -1.55 -19.19
N GLY A 73 -9.33 -2.01 -19.85
CA GLY A 73 -8.61 -3.23 -19.48
C GLY A 73 -7.46 -3.03 -18.49
N SER A 74 -7.10 -1.77 -18.21
CA SER A 74 -6.02 -1.41 -17.28
C SER A 74 -6.29 -0.06 -16.63
N PHE A 75 -5.77 0.07 -15.41
CA PHE A 75 -5.90 1.27 -14.58
C PHE A 75 -4.51 1.67 -14.10
N LYS A 76 -4.25 2.97 -13.98
CA LYS A 76 -3.02 3.47 -13.36
C LYS A 76 -3.10 3.22 -11.87
N THR A 77 -1.96 2.93 -11.27
CA THR A 77 -1.82 2.65 -9.85
C THR A 77 -0.87 3.65 -9.22
N ILE A 78 -1.22 4.15 -8.04
CA ILE A 78 -0.34 4.95 -7.20
C ILE A 78 -0.18 4.26 -5.84
N LEU A 79 1.00 4.35 -5.25
CA LEU A 79 1.22 3.97 -3.86
C LEU A 79 1.15 5.24 -3.02
N VAL A 80 0.32 5.23 -2.00
CA VAL A 80 0.20 6.35 -1.05
C VAL A 80 0.48 5.85 0.36
N ARG A 81 1.06 6.73 1.18
CA ARG A 81 1.15 6.52 2.63
C ARG A 81 0.03 7.32 3.28
N VAL A 82 -0.79 6.64 4.07
CA VAL A 82 -1.87 7.22 4.85
C VAL A 82 -1.27 7.66 6.18
N GLU A 83 -1.12 8.96 6.37
CA GLU A 83 -0.85 9.51 7.69
C GLU A 83 -2.12 9.38 8.53
N SER A 84 -2.00 8.92 9.78
CA SER A 84 -3.14 8.97 10.70
C SER A 84 -3.58 10.42 10.82
N TYR A 85 -4.88 10.70 10.71
CA TYR A 85 -5.46 11.91 11.26
C TYR A 85 -5.25 11.87 12.78
N ALA A 86 -4.07 12.24 13.26
CA ALA A 86 -3.86 12.52 14.67
C ALA A 86 -4.65 13.79 14.97
N ASP A 87 -5.83 13.61 15.57
CA ASP A 87 -6.64 14.57 16.30
C ASP A 87 -6.67 15.99 15.71
N SER A 88 -7.38 16.17 14.60
CA SER A 88 -8.08 17.44 14.37
C SER A 88 -9.40 17.46 15.17
N GLU A 89 -9.36 17.15 16.47
CA GLU A 89 -10.28 17.80 17.39
C GLU A 89 -9.80 19.26 17.48
N GLY A 90 -10.26 20.10 16.55
CA GLY A 90 -10.31 21.53 16.82
C GLY A 90 -11.05 21.74 18.15
N PRO A 91 -10.71 22.77 18.96
CA PRO A 91 -11.33 22.97 20.26
C PRO A 91 -12.85 22.93 20.07
N ALA A 92 -13.50 21.99 20.75
CA ALA A 92 -14.94 21.96 20.85
C ALA A 92 -15.38 23.35 21.29
N ALA A 93 -15.94 24.13 20.36
CA ALA A 93 -16.44 25.45 20.61
C ALA A 93 -17.68 25.31 21.50
N GLY A 94 -17.44 25.16 22.80
CA GLY A 94 -18.41 25.47 23.82
C GLY A 94 -18.60 26.98 23.85
N THR A 95 -19.79 27.43 23.46
CA THR A 95 -20.56 28.65 23.79
C THR A 95 -21.45 28.95 22.57
N ALA A 96 -22.77 29.14 22.65
CA ALA A 96 -23.66 29.52 23.74
C ALA A 96 -25.05 28.88 23.56
#